data_AF-A0A7S9GI41-F1
#
_entry.id   AF-A0A7S9GI41-F1
#
_cell.length_a   1.000
_cell.length_b   1.000
_cell.length_c   1.000
_cell.angle_alpha   90.00
_cell.angle_beta   90.00
_cell.angle_gamma   90.00
#
_symmetry.space_group_name_H-M   'P 1'
#
loop_
_entity.id
_entity.type
_entity.pdbx_description
1 polymer ?
#
loop_
_entity_poly.entity_id
_entity_poly.type
_entity_poly.pdbx_seq_one_letter_code
_entity_poly.pdbx_strand_id
1 'polypeptide(L)'
;MTTFTYRAVLAAMLVASGASFAAADRPVIGVTLPLSGPRAGAGQDALREINKKLAGLVVDVVSLDDADHPDVAQSNYRKLVNEKNVALVIGPLTSLGATAISNADLKRPVLALAQAPTVDMLKQAQQKSVFMFTQSPSQIAQLGKALSTSEKLLLTGQEIYAEKLSALSNVLGSRSTRGPDVTEENIGDVAKAARNTKATLVYIGAGSVAARALKQPRSSDSRLVFMSPPDPKLAASAAAAVVADWIKNKDLTEKGLRAALSRSPYFDAASSSLAMSWSVDTIGRKLLASASTSSSKCTCASKDGQVTHEIECKDPPDKCKTTEQETDCSCECKSK
;
A
#
# COMPACT_ATOMS: atom_id res chain seq x y z
N MET A 1 58.72 28.92 -35.90
CA MET A 1 58.87 27.89 -34.86
C MET A 1 58.06 28.37 -33.65
N THR A 2 56.81 27.90 -33.54
CA THR A 2 56.29 27.01 -32.46
C THR A 2 56.19 27.76 -31.12
N THR A 3 55.03 27.95 -30.48
CA THR A 3 53.99 26.96 -30.10
C THR A 3 52.77 27.75 -29.56
N PHE A 4 51.62 27.71 -30.25
CA PHE A 4 50.42 26.91 -29.97
C PHE A 4 49.78 27.06 -28.57
N THR A 5 48.57 27.60 -28.62
CA THR A 5 47.59 27.99 -27.60
C THR A 5 47.15 26.88 -26.64
N TYR A 6 47.24 27.19 -25.34
CA TYR A 6 46.63 26.51 -24.20
C TYR A 6 45.08 26.66 -24.19
N ARG A 7 44.32 25.95 -25.02
CA ARG A 7 42.84 25.89 -24.89
C ARG A 7 42.24 24.63 -25.55
N ALA A 8 42.51 23.42 -25.08
CA ALA A 8 41.86 22.23 -25.67
C ALA A 8 41.80 20.92 -24.85
N VAL A 9 41.93 20.88 -23.51
CA VAL A 9 41.97 19.57 -22.79
C VAL A 9 41.01 19.43 -21.59
N LEU A 10 40.05 20.33 -21.40
CA LEU A 10 39.10 20.23 -20.27
C LEU A 10 37.63 20.11 -20.70
N ALA A 11 37.33 19.15 -21.59
CA ALA A 11 35.95 18.91 -22.03
C ALA A 11 35.62 17.43 -22.34
N ALA A 12 36.16 16.45 -21.60
CA ALA A 12 35.87 15.04 -21.91
C ALA A 12 35.85 14.05 -20.72
N MET A 13 35.51 14.46 -19.49
CA MET A 13 35.37 13.51 -18.36
C MET A 13 34.20 13.81 -17.41
N LEU A 14 33.00 14.03 -17.93
CA LEU A 14 31.78 13.99 -17.09
C LEU A 14 30.56 13.48 -17.87
N VAL A 15 30.64 12.27 -18.43
CA VAL A 15 29.46 11.50 -18.85
C VAL A 15 29.67 10.03 -18.47
N ALA A 16 29.63 9.73 -17.19
CA ALA A 16 29.65 8.36 -16.69
C ALA A 16 28.89 8.26 -15.36
N SER A 17 27.56 8.46 -15.40
CA SER A 17 26.58 7.99 -14.39
C SER A 17 25.14 8.17 -14.86
N GLY A 18 24.89 8.05 -16.17
CA GLY A 18 23.56 7.79 -16.70
C GLY A 18 23.61 6.37 -17.19
N ALA A 19 23.00 5.42 -16.48
CA ALA A 19 22.68 4.12 -17.04
C ALA A 19 21.72 4.36 -18.20
N SER A 20 22.25 4.69 -19.38
CA SER A 20 21.54 4.60 -20.63
C SER A 20 21.09 3.15 -20.73
N PHE A 21 19.81 2.92 -20.53
CA PHE A 21 19.16 1.74 -21.03
C PHE A 21 19.37 1.77 -22.54
N ALA A 22 20.45 1.17 -23.02
CA ALA A 22 20.48 0.67 -24.38
C ALA A 22 19.19 -0.13 -24.54
N ALA A 23 18.36 0.27 -25.49
CA ALA A 23 17.03 -0.25 -25.70
C ALA A 23 17.07 -1.76 -25.84
N ALA A 24 16.88 -2.48 -24.73
CA ALA A 24 16.42 -3.84 -24.80
C ALA A 24 15.00 -3.74 -25.35
N ASP A 25 14.75 -4.36 -26.50
CA ASP A 25 13.42 -4.41 -27.12
C ASP A 25 12.34 -4.94 -26.15
N ARG A 26 12.74 -5.58 -25.04
CA ARG A 26 11.89 -6.05 -23.95
C ARG A 26 12.55 -5.78 -22.58
N PRO A 27 11.91 -5.03 -21.65
CA PRO A 27 12.39 -4.97 -20.27
C PRO A 27 12.27 -6.34 -19.58
N VAL A 28 13.25 -6.67 -18.74
CA VAL A 28 13.21 -7.87 -17.88
C VAL A 28 12.80 -7.46 -16.47
N ILE A 29 11.75 -8.08 -15.95
CA ILE A 29 11.22 -7.87 -14.60
C ILE A 29 11.65 -9.03 -13.72
N GLY A 30 12.40 -8.73 -12.66
CA GLY A 30 12.77 -9.71 -11.65
C GLY A 30 11.64 -9.92 -10.65
N VAL A 31 11.43 -11.15 -10.21
CA VAL A 31 10.50 -11.49 -9.15
C VAL A 31 11.21 -12.37 -8.14
N THR A 32 11.14 -12.01 -6.85
CA THR A 32 11.59 -12.89 -5.75
C THR A 32 10.44 -13.08 -4.77
N LEU A 33 9.99 -14.32 -4.60
CA LEU A 33 8.85 -14.68 -3.77
C LEU A 33 9.06 -16.06 -3.14
N PRO A 34 8.37 -16.39 -2.04
CA PRO A 34 8.38 -17.74 -1.48
C PRO A 34 7.53 -18.64 -2.38
N LEU A 35 8.16 -19.37 -3.29
CA LEU A 35 7.52 -20.35 -4.18
C LEU A 35 7.55 -21.76 -3.59
N SER A 36 8.41 -21.99 -2.60
CA SER A 36 8.43 -23.13 -1.69
C SER A 36 8.39 -22.68 -0.21
N GLY A 37 8.32 -23.63 0.71
CA GLY A 37 8.27 -23.37 2.15
C GLY A 37 6.88 -22.96 2.69
N PRO A 38 6.82 -22.41 3.92
CA PRO A 38 5.56 -22.18 4.64
C PRO A 38 4.59 -21.22 3.95
N ARG A 39 5.11 -20.29 3.13
CA ARG A 39 4.34 -19.28 2.41
C ARG A 39 4.24 -19.55 0.89
N ALA A 40 4.59 -20.76 0.43
CA ALA A 40 4.57 -21.16 -0.99
C ALA A 40 3.25 -20.84 -1.69
N GLY A 41 2.11 -21.18 -1.08
CA GLY A 41 0.79 -20.95 -1.67
C GLY A 41 0.53 -19.47 -1.95
N ALA A 42 0.89 -18.59 -1.02
CA ALA A 42 0.76 -17.15 -1.17
C ALA A 42 1.71 -16.56 -2.22
N GLY A 43 2.96 -17.02 -2.27
CA GLY A 43 3.92 -16.57 -3.28
C GLY A 43 3.58 -17.05 -4.69
N GLN A 44 3.09 -18.28 -4.85
CA GLN A 44 2.61 -18.79 -6.13
C GLN A 44 1.36 -18.05 -6.63
N ASP A 45 0.44 -17.74 -5.71
CA ASP A 45 -0.72 -16.89 -5.98
C ASP A 45 -0.32 -15.49 -6.45
N ALA A 46 0.63 -14.86 -5.76
CA ALA A 46 1.19 -13.55 -6.14
C ALA A 46 1.87 -13.60 -7.52
N LEU A 47 2.68 -14.62 -7.80
CA LEU A 47 3.34 -14.80 -9.09
C LEU A 47 2.33 -14.97 -10.23
N ARG A 48 1.25 -15.73 -10.01
CA ARG A 48 0.16 -15.86 -10.99
C ARG A 48 -0.48 -14.52 -11.32
N GLU A 49 -0.77 -13.68 -10.31
CA GLU A 49 -1.35 -12.36 -10.54
C GLU A 49 -0.38 -11.41 -11.26
N ILE A 50 0.93 -11.46 -10.95
CA ILE A 50 1.95 -10.69 -11.67
C ILE A 50 1.94 -11.08 -13.15
N ASN A 51 2.07 -12.37 -13.46
CA ASN A 51 2.11 -12.87 -14.83
C ASN A 51 0.82 -12.53 -15.59
N LYS A 52 -0.33 -12.68 -14.95
CA LYS A 52 -1.63 -12.34 -15.54
C LYS A 52 -1.74 -10.86 -15.89
N LYS A 53 -1.23 -9.96 -15.04
CA LYS A 53 -1.30 -8.51 -15.27
C LYS A 53 -0.30 -8.01 -16.32
N LEU A 54 0.83 -8.68 -16.44
CA LEU A 54 1.85 -8.38 -17.45
C LEU A 54 1.60 -9.10 -18.79
N ALA A 55 0.64 -10.03 -18.83
CA ALA A 55 0.25 -10.73 -20.04
C ALA A 55 -0.14 -9.76 -21.17
N GLY A 56 0.34 -10.04 -22.39
CA GLY A 56 0.09 -9.22 -23.57
C GLY A 56 1.01 -7.99 -23.70
N LEU A 57 1.87 -7.72 -22.71
CA LEU A 57 2.95 -6.75 -22.85
C LEU A 57 4.21 -7.41 -23.40
N VAL A 58 5.03 -6.62 -24.08
CA VAL A 58 6.36 -7.04 -24.55
C VAL A 58 7.32 -6.91 -23.36
N VAL A 59 7.39 -7.95 -22.52
CA VAL A 59 8.14 -7.97 -21.26
C VAL A 59 8.56 -9.39 -20.91
N ASP A 60 9.76 -9.56 -20.37
CA ASP A 60 10.21 -10.84 -19.82
C ASP A 60 10.11 -10.83 -18.30
N VAL A 61 9.71 -11.96 -17.70
CA VAL A 61 9.60 -12.11 -16.25
C VAL A 61 10.52 -13.24 -15.80
N VAL A 62 11.47 -12.92 -14.92
CA VAL A 62 12.38 -13.90 -14.31
C VAL A 62 12.05 -14.02 -12.83
N SER A 63 11.58 -15.20 -12.40
CA SER A 63 11.25 -15.46 -10.99
C SER A 63 12.30 -16.34 -10.32
N LEU A 64 12.65 -16.00 -9.08
CA LEU A 64 13.50 -16.79 -8.19
C LEU A 64 12.74 -17.08 -6.90
N ASP A 65 12.84 -18.32 -6.43
CA ASP A 65 12.29 -18.74 -5.15
C ASP A 65 13.18 -18.26 -4.01
N ASP A 66 12.61 -17.52 -3.05
CA ASP A 66 13.31 -17.16 -1.81
C ASP A 66 13.09 -18.14 -0.67
N ALA A 67 12.24 -19.17 -0.87
CA ALA A 67 11.90 -20.20 0.09
C ALA A 67 11.50 -19.65 1.48
N ASP A 68 11.03 -18.40 1.51
CA ASP A 68 10.65 -17.70 2.72
C ASP A 68 11.81 -17.24 3.63
N HIS A 69 13.02 -17.19 3.08
CA HIS A 69 14.27 -16.85 3.78
C HIS A 69 14.81 -15.46 3.37
N PRO A 70 15.02 -14.52 4.32
CA PRO A 70 15.47 -13.16 4.00
C PRO A 70 16.84 -13.06 3.32
N ASP A 71 17.78 -13.92 3.70
CA ASP A 71 19.13 -13.99 3.11
C ASP A 71 19.08 -14.49 1.65
N VAL A 72 18.19 -15.45 1.37
CA VAL A 72 17.92 -15.92 0.01
C VAL A 72 17.27 -14.81 -0.82
N ALA A 73 16.29 -14.07 -0.28
CA ALA A 73 15.69 -12.93 -0.96
C ALA A 73 16.72 -11.85 -1.35
N GLN A 74 17.66 -11.54 -0.44
CA GLN A 74 18.76 -10.62 -0.72
C GLN A 74 19.73 -11.17 -1.78
N SER A 75 20.04 -12.47 -1.73
CA SER A 75 20.86 -13.14 -2.74
C SER A 75 20.19 -13.13 -4.12
N ASN A 76 18.90 -13.40 -4.17
CA ASN A 76 18.08 -13.35 -5.37
C ASN A 76 18.07 -11.94 -5.98
N TYR A 77 17.95 -10.89 -5.18
CA TYR A 77 18.07 -9.51 -5.67
C TYR A 77 19.41 -9.30 -6.40
N ARG A 78 20.54 -9.69 -5.78
CA ARG A 78 21.86 -9.57 -6.41
C ARG A 78 21.95 -10.34 -7.72
N LYS A 79 21.41 -11.57 -7.78
CA LYS A 79 21.39 -12.39 -9.01
C LYS A 79 20.53 -11.75 -10.09
N LEU A 80 19.32 -11.30 -9.76
CA LEU A 80 18.41 -10.65 -10.70
C LEU A 80 19.06 -9.39 -11.29
N VAL A 81 19.69 -8.57 -10.45
CA VAL A 81 20.30 -7.32 -10.89
C VAL A 81 21.59 -7.55 -11.68
N ASN A 82 22.53 -8.34 -11.15
CA ASN A 82 23.87 -8.45 -11.71
C ASN A 82 23.97 -9.50 -12.84
N GLU A 83 23.17 -10.56 -12.80
CA GLU A 83 23.25 -11.65 -13.78
C GLU A 83 22.11 -11.60 -14.79
N LYS A 84 20.90 -11.24 -14.35
CA LYS A 84 19.70 -11.19 -15.20
C LYS A 84 19.39 -9.81 -15.76
N ASN A 85 20.17 -8.79 -15.36
CA ASN A 85 20.06 -7.41 -15.84
C ASN A 85 18.64 -6.84 -15.77
N VAL A 86 17.90 -7.18 -14.71
CA VAL A 86 16.50 -6.74 -14.59
C VAL A 86 16.39 -5.22 -14.48
N ALA A 87 15.29 -4.68 -14.99
CA ALA A 87 14.99 -3.26 -14.93
C ALA A 87 14.45 -2.85 -13.54
N LEU A 88 13.69 -3.74 -12.89
CA LEU A 88 13.23 -3.64 -11.50
C LEU A 88 12.98 -5.03 -10.90
N VAL A 89 12.78 -5.07 -9.59
CA VAL A 89 12.38 -6.29 -8.88
C VAL A 89 11.01 -6.11 -8.23
N ILE A 90 10.11 -7.08 -8.36
CA ILE A 90 8.88 -7.20 -7.57
C ILE A 90 9.12 -8.25 -6.47
N GLY A 91 8.75 -7.92 -5.25
CA GLY A 91 9.04 -8.74 -4.06
C GLY A 91 10.11 -8.13 -3.16
N PRO A 92 10.35 -8.74 -1.99
CA PRO A 92 9.82 -10.02 -1.56
C PRO A 92 8.44 -9.87 -0.91
N LEU A 93 7.85 -10.99 -0.52
CA LEU A 93 6.53 -11.01 0.14
C LEU A 93 6.61 -10.59 1.63
N THR A 94 7.78 -10.72 2.24
CA THR A 94 7.94 -10.57 3.70
C THR A 94 8.65 -9.27 4.05
N SER A 95 8.29 -8.68 5.20
CA SER A 95 8.96 -7.48 5.72
C SER A 95 10.45 -7.74 5.96
N LEU A 96 10.82 -8.90 6.52
CA LEU A 96 12.22 -9.26 6.76
C LEU A 96 13.03 -9.40 5.48
N GLY A 97 12.47 -10.04 4.44
CA GLY A 97 13.12 -10.09 3.13
C GLY A 97 13.28 -8.69 2.54
N ALA A 98 12.28 -7.82 2.69
CA ALA A 98 12.34 -6.47 2.14
C ALA A 98 13.42 -5.65 2.86
N THR A 99 13.56 -5.79 4.18
CA THR A 99 14.68 -5.22 4.96
C THR A 99 16.02 -5.76 4.47
N ALA A 100 16.13 -7.07 4.24
CA ALA A 100 17.37 -7.68 3.77
C ALA A 100 17.78 -7.13 2.39
N ILE A 101 16.83 -7.00 1.45
CA ILE A 101 17.08 -6.37 0.14
C ILE A 101 17.46 -4.90 0.31
N SER A 102 16.78 -4.14 1.17
CA SER A 102 17.12 -2.74 1.46
C SER A 102 18.54 -2.57 1.99
N ASN A 103 19.10 -3.58 2.67
CA ASN A 103 20.47 -3.56 3.16
C ASN A 103 21.53 -3.93 2.10
N ALA A 104 21.12 -4.36 0.91
CA ALA A 104 22.03 -4.55 -0.21
C ALA A 104 22.37 -3.22 -0.90
N ASP A 105 23.41 -3.24 -1.74
CA ASP A 105 23.69 -2.16 -2.68
C ASP A 105 22.62 -2.13 -3.79
N LEU A 106 21.66 -1.22 -3.65
CA LEU A 106 20.49 -1.16 -4.52
C LEU A 106 20.81 -0.42 -5.82
N LYS A 107 21.01 -1.20 -6.90
CA LYS A 107 21.23 -0.66 -8.25
C LYS A 107 19.96 -0.55 -9.08
N ARG A 108 18.89 -1.22 -8.66
CA ARG A 108 17.59 -1.27 -9.33
C ARG A 108 16.45 -1.09 -8.33
N PRO A 109 15.36 -0.43 -8.73
CA PRO A 109 14.22 -0.22 -7.85
C PRO A 109 13.52 -1.54 -7.51
N VAL A 110 12.89 -1.56 -6.34
CA VAL A 110 12.21 -2.72 -5.76
C VAL A 110 10.77 -2.34 -5.40
N LEU A 111 9.79 -3.09 -5.89
CA LEU A 111 8.39 -3.03 -5.46
C LEU A 111 8.15 -4.18 -4.47
N ALA A 112 8.40 -3.94 -3.19
CA ALA A 112 8.31 -4.96 -2.16
C ALA A 112 6.87 -5.22 -1.73
N LEU A 113 6.41 -6.47 -1.84
CA LEU A 113 5.08 -6.93 -1.45
C LEU A 113 4.91 -7.14 0.06
N ALA A 114 5.89 -6.70 0.85
CA ALA A 114 5.87 -6.72 2.30
C ALA A 114 4.61 -6.01 2.82
N GLN A 115 3.91 -6.64 3.75
CA GLN A 115 2.56 -6.20 4.13
C GLN A 115 2.49 -5.42 5.46
N ALA A 116 3.58 -5.43 6.22
CA ALA A 116 3.68 -4.72 7.50
C ALA A 116 5.12 -4.21 7.73
N PRO A 117 5.61 -3.25 6.92
CA PRO A 117 6.84 -2.56 7.25
C PRO A 117 6.64 -1.62 8.44
N THR A 118 7.67 -1.46 9.28
CA THR A 118 7.71 -0.43 10.33
C THR A 118 7.94 0.96 9.72
N VAL A 119 7.71 2.04 10.46
CA VAL A 119 7.98 3.41 9.96
C VAL A 119 9.47 3.59 9.66
N ASP A 120 10.35 3.01 10.47
CA ASP A 120 11.79 3.10 10.22
C ASP A 120 12.21 2.31 8.98
N MET A 121 11.58 1.15 8.71
CA MET A 121 11.74 0.46 7.45
C MET A 121 11.27 1.33 6.27
N LEU A 122 10.16 2.07 6.42
CA LEU A 122 9.68 2.98 5.37
C LEU A 122 10.62 4.16 5.14
N LYS A 123 11.18 4.77 6.20
CA LYS A 123 12.18 5.83 6.07
C LYS A 123 13.43 5.34 5.35
N GLN A 124 13.94 4.17 5.73
CA GLN A 124 15.09 3.56 5.05
C GLN A 124 14.77 3.19 3.60
N ALA A 125 13.56 2.68 3.35
CA ALA A 125 13.08 2.36 2.02
C ALA A 125 12.93 3.62 1.16
N GLN A 126 12.47 4.75 1.72
CA GLN A 126 12.31 6.04 1.04
C GLN A 126 13.65 6.67 0.66
N GLN A 127 14.68 6.50 1.50
CA GLN A 127 16.06 6.90 1.16
C GLN A 127 16.66 6.06 0.03
N LYS A 128 15.99 4.97 -0.33
CA LYS A 128 16.42 3.98 -1.30
C LYS A 128 15.34 3.86 -2.39
N SER A 129 15.62 3.17 -3.49
CA SER A 129 14.59 2.96 -4.52
C SER A 129 13.70 1.74 -4.18
N VAL A 130 13.29 1.61 -2.91
CA VAL A 130 12.42 0.51 -2.42
C VAL A 130 11.05 1.07 -2.08
N PHE A 131 10.03 0.59 -2.78
CA PHE A 131 8.65 0.98 -2.59
C PHE A 131 7.91 -0.17 -1.93
N MET A 132 7.44 0.04 -0.71
CA MET A 132 6.74 -0.99 0.07
C MET A 132 5.24 -0.76 0.04
N PHE A 133 4.48 -1.85 -0.02
CA PHE A 133 3.06 -1.77 0.23
C PHE A 133 2.81 -1.58 1.74
N THR A 134 2.18 -0.48 2.12
CA THR A 134 1.94 -0.19 3.54
C THR A 134 0.63 0.57 3.70
N GLN A 135 0.29 0.87 4.95
CA GLN A 135 -0.73 1.85 5.26
C GLN A 135 -0.03 3.16 5.53
N SER A 136 -0.36 4.20 4.78
CA SER A 136 0.22 5.51 5.02
C SER A 136 -0.25 6.07 6.37
N PRO A 137 0.51 6.98 7.00
CA PRO A 137 0.04 7.72 8.17
C PRO A 137 -1.31 8.41 7.95
N SER A 138 -1.56 8.91 6.73
CA SER A 138 -2.84 9.53 6.36
C SER A 138 -3.99 8.53 6.35
N GLN A 139 -3.78 7.29 5.89
CA GLN A 139 -4.78 6.23 5.97
C GLN A 139 -5.06 5.83 7.42
N ILE A 140 -4.02 5.71 8.26
CA ILE A 140 -4.18 5.42 9.69
C ILE A 140 -5.00 6.53 10.37
N ALA A 141 -4.74 7.79 10.04
CA ALA A 141 -5.50 8.92 10.55
C ALA A 141 -6.95 8.92 10.07
N GLN A 142 -7.21 8.62 8.79
CA GLN A 142 -8.57 8.50 8.24
C GLN A 142 -9.34 7.36 8.90
N LEU A 143 -8.72 6.19 9.09
CA LEU A 143 -9.32 5.09 9.82
C LEU A 143 -9.62 5.51 11.26
N GLY A 144 -8.66 6.12 11.95
CA GLY A 144 -8.85 6.63 13.31
C GLY A 144 -10.03 7.60 13.38
N LYS A 145 -10.17 8.51 12.41
CA LYS A 145 -11.32 9.42 12.32
C LYS A 145 -12.64 8.70 12.05
N ALA A 146 -12.67 7.68 11.19
CA ALA A 146 -13.87 6.89 10.95
C ALA A 146 -14.29 6.11 12.21
N LEU A 147 -13.31 5.50 12.88
CA LEU A 147 -13.50 4.70 14.09
C LEU A 147 -13.81 5.55 15.33
N SER A 148 -13.36 6.81 15.38
CA SER A 148 -13.57 7.70 16.53
C SER A 148 -15.03 8.09 16.71
N THR A 149 -15.88 7.91 15.70
CA THR A 149 -17.27 8.39 15.71
C THR A 149 -18.23 7.57 16.56
N SER A 150 -17.87 6.36 17.02
CA SER A 150 -18.92 5.44 17.50
C SER A 150 -18.73 4.82 18.89
N GLU A 151 -17.56 4.41 19.34
CA GLU A 151 -17.51 3.36 20.38
C GLU A 151 -16.22 3.37 21.24
N LYS A 152 -16.21 2.68 22.41
CA LYS A 152 -14.95 2.38 23.12
C LYS A 152 -14.23 1.29 22.35
N LEU A 153 -12.98 1.56 21.96
CA LEU A 153 -12.19 0.67 21.12
C LEU A 153 -11.15 -0.11 21.91
N LEU A 154 -11.09 -1.43 21.67
CA LEU A 154 -9.92 -2.23 22.03
C LEU A 154 -9.05 -2.41 20.79
N LEU A 155 -7.81 -1.93 20.83
CA LEU A 155 -6.82 -2.16 19.77
C LEU A 155 -5.94 -3.33 20.16
N THR A 156 -5.87 -4.38 19.36
CA THR A 156 -5.06 -5.58 19.62
C THR A 156 -4.47 -6.10 18.31
N GLY A 157 -3.44 -6.93 18.35
CA GLY A 157 -2.83 -7.48 17.15
C GLY A 157 -1.53 -8.21 17.43
N GLN A 158 -0.95 -8.84 16.40
CA GLN A 158 0.40 -9.40 16.50
C GLN A 158 1.44 -8.29 16.71
N GLU A 159 2.58 -8.63 17.30
CA GLU A 159 3.69 -7.69 17.58
C GLU A 159 4.11 -6.89 16.34
N ILE A 160 4.09 -7.51 15.16
CA ILE A 160 4.41 -6.87 13.88
C ILE A 160 3.49 -5.68 13.52
N TYR A 161 2.37 -5.50 14.22
CA TYR A 161 1.45 -4.37 14.08
C TYR A 161 1.51 -3.37 15.24
N ALA A 162 2.37 -3.58 16.25
CA ALA A 162 2.41 -2.76 17.46
C ALA A 162 2.56 -1.27 17.14
N GLU A 163 3.45 -0.91 16.22
CA GLU A 163 3.67 0.48 15.82
C GLU A 163 2.43 1.10 15.15
N LYS A 164 1.75 0.35 14.28
CA LYS A 164 0.51 0.80 13.61
C LYS A 164 -0.63 0.96 14.61
N LEU A 165 -0.72 0.06 15.58
CA LEU A 165 -1.71 0.13 16.66
C LEU A 165 -1.44 1.34 17.58
N SER A 166 -0.17 1.65 17.86
CA SER A 166 0.23 2.85 18.61
C SER A 166 -0.11 4.13 17.85
N ALA A 167 0.17 4.18 16.54
CA ALA A 167 -0.21 5.32 15.70
C ALA A 167 -1.73 5.53 15.69
N LEU A 168 -2.51 4.45 15.58
CA LEU A 168 -3.97 4.51 15.66
C LEU A 168 -4.45 4.93 17.05
N SER A 169 -3.82 4.44 18.12
CA SER A 169 -4.13 4.83 19.50
C SER A 169 -3.91 6.32 19.73
N ASN A 170 -2.84 6.90 19.18
CA ASN A 170 -2.56 8.33 19.27
C ASN A 170 -3.65 9.17 18.59
N VAL A 171 -4.18 8.70 17.45
CA VAL A 171 -5.29 9.38 16.75
C VAL A 171 -6.61 9.25 17.54
N LEU A 172 -6.86 8.09 18.14
CA LEU A 172 -8.10 7.81 18.88
C LEU A 172 -8.11 8.37 20.31
N GLY A 173 -6.95 8.64 20.89
CA GLY A 173 -6.78 9.12 22.26
C GLY A 173 -7.44 8.19 23.28
N SER A 174 -8.11 8.78 24.26
CA SER A 174 -8.78 8.08 25.38
C SER A 174 -9.95 7.18 24.97
N ARG A 175 -10.38 7.22 23.70
CA ARG A 175 -11.40 6.31 23.16
C ARG A 175 -10.86 4.91 22.88
N SER A 176 -9.53 4.76 22.81
CA SER A 176 -8.86 3.49 22.58
C SER A 176 -8.22 2.93 23.84
N THR A 177 -8.17 1.61 23.95
CA THR A 177 -7.37 0.88 24.94
C THR A 177 -6.54 -0.15 24.21
N ARG A 178 -5.24 -0.25 24.54
CA ARG A 178 -4.38 -1.30 24.00
C ARG A 178 -4.68 -2.63 24.71
N GLY A 179 -5.09 -3.62 23.95
CA GLY A 179 -5.25 -5.01 24.39
C GLY A 179 -3.95 -5.80 24.30
N PRO A 180 -3.95 -7.07 24.76
CA PRO A 180 -2.79 -7.95 24.65
C PRO A 180 -2.42 -8.19 23.19
N ASP A 181 -1.18 -8.61 22.94
CA ASP A 181 -0.79 -9.06 21.62
C ASP A 181 -1.43 -10.41 21.29
N VAL A 182 -1.80 -10.61 20.03
CA VAL A 182 -2.50 -11.82 19.58
C VAL A 182 -1.49 -12.84 19.06
N THR A 183 -1.51 -14.02 19.64
CA THR A 183 -0.88 -15.24 19.13
C THR A 183 -1.95 -16.29 18.87
N GLU A 184 -1.58 -17.40 18.22
CA GLU A 184 -2.51 -18.53 18.05
C GLU A 184 -2.91 -19.14 19.41
N GLU A 185 -2.03 -19.07 20.39
CA GLU A 185 -2.18 -19.69 21.71
C GLU A 185 -3.04 -18.84 22.68
N ASN A 186 -3.00 -17.51 22.55
CA ASN A 186 -3.61 -16.61 23.52
C ASN A 186 -4.91 -15.94 23.02
N ILE A 187 -5.49 -16.45 21.94
CA ILE A 187 -6.61 -15.79 21.28
C ILE A 187 -7.86 -15.62 22.17
N GLY A 188 -7.99 -16.47 23.20
CA GLY A 188 -9.02 -16.35 24.23
C GLY A 188 -8.87 -15.11 25.11
N ASP A 189 -7.66 -14.58 25.26
CA ASP A 189 -7.36 -13.41 26.09
C ASP A 189 -7.88 -12.12 25.44
N VAL A 190 -7.97 -12.08 24.10
CA VAL A 190 -8.59 -10.97 23.37
C VAL A 190 -10.06 -10.79 23.77
N ALA A 191 -10.80 -11.90 23.87
CA ALA A 191 -12.20 -11.87 24.27
C ALA A 191 -12.38 -11.44 25.73
N LYS A 192 -11.45 -11.85 26.61
CA LYS A 192 -11.43 -11.40 28.02
C LYS A 192 -11.11 -9.91 28.12
N ALA A 193 -10.12 -9.44 27.36
CA ALA A 193 -9.75 -8.02 27.30
C ALA A 193 -10.92 -7.15 26.79
N ALA A 194 -11.63 -7.58 25.75
CA ALA A 194 -12.77 -6.85 25.19
C ALA A 194 -13.90 -6.66 26.22
N ARG A 195 -14.22 -7.72 26.98
CA ARG A 195 -15.21 -7.65 28.06
C ARG A 195 -14.77 -6.71 29.19
N ASN A 196 -13.51 -6.82 29.62
CA ASN A 196 -12.99 -6.01 30.73
C ASN A 196 -12.94 -4.52 30.41
N THR A 197 -12.64 -4.16 29.16
CA THR A 197 -12.60 -2.75 28.72
C THR A 197 -13.98 -2.20 28.36
N LYS A 198 -15.01 -3.05 28.36
CA LYS A 198 -16.36 -2.74 27.83
C LYS A 198 -16.27 -2.20 26.40
N ALA A 199 -15.33 -2.73 25.61
CA ALA A 199 -15.14 -2.31 24.24
C ALA A 199 -16.33 -2.78 23.40
N THR A 200 -16.98 -1.84 22.73
CA THR A 200 -18.06 -2.12 21.79
C THR A 200 -17.52 -2.43 20.40
N LEU A 201 -16.28 -2.00 20.11
CA LEU A 201 -15.51 -2.36 18.93
C LEU A 201 -14.13 -2.92 19.30
N VAL A 202 -13.76 -4.09 18.77
CA VAL A 202 -12.41 -4.64 18.88
C VAL A 202 -11.74 -4.61 17.52
N TYR A 203 -10.64 -3.86 17.45
CA TYR A 203 -9.80 -3.72 16.28
C TYR A 203 -8.60 -4.64 16.37
N ILE A 204 -8.43 -5.53 15.38
CA ILE A 204 -7.40 -6.58 15.38
C ILE A 204 -6.47 -6.43 14.18
N GLY A 205 -5.21 -6.07 14.42
CA GLY A 205 -4.13 -6.15 13.43
C GLY A 205 -3.54 -7.56 13.43
N ALA A 206 -4.06 -8.47 12.60
CA ALA A 206 -3.53 -9.83 12.54
C ALA A 206 -3.72 -10.45 11.15
N GLY A 207 -2.87 -11.42 10.82
CA GLY A 207 -2.99 -12.21 9.59
C GLY A 207 -4.23 -13.11 9.55
N SER A 208 -4.45 -13.73 8.38
CA SER A 208 -5.66 -14.52 8.06
C SER A 208 -5.94 -15.74 8.97
N VAL A 209 -4.96 -16.16 9.78
CA VAL A 209 -5.08 -17.31 10.70
C VAL A 209 -5.74 -16.89 12.03
N ALA A 210 -5.30 -15.80 12.65
CA ALA A 210 -5.93 -15.23 13.83
C ALA A 210 -7.37 -14.74 13.54
N ALA A 211 -7.61 -14.21 12.34
CA ALA A 211 -8.95 -13.82 11.89
C ALA A 211 -9.93 -15.01 11.81
N ARG A 212 -9.46 -16.21 11.44
CA ARG A 212 -10.29 -17.43 11.41
C ARG A 212 -10.62 -17.95 12.79
N ALA A 213 -9.66 -17.93 13.71
CA ALA A 213 -9.88 -18.40 15.07
C ALA A 213 -10.83 -17.47 15.86
N LEU A 214 -10.92 -16.18 15.50
CA LEU A 214 -11.87 -15.21 16.08
C LEU A 214 -13.26 -15.20 15.44
N LYS A 215 -13.47 -15.87 14.29
CA LYS A 215 -14.80 -16.07 13.69
C LYS A 215 -15.67 -17.09 14.43
N GLN A 216 -15.14 -17.76 15.46
CA GLN A 216 -15.95 -18.64 16.29
C GLN A 216 -16.84 -17.81 17.23
N PRO A 217 -18.17 -18.03 17.21
CA PRO A 217 -19.11 -17.19 17.95
C PRO A 217 -18.89 -17.38 19.45
N ARG A 218 -18.38 -16.34 20.12
CA ARG A 218 -18.30 -16.28 21.58
C ARG A 218 -18.93 -15.00 22.09
N SER A 219 -20.22 -15.09 22.38
CA SER A 219 -21.05 -14.40 23.39
C SER A 219 -20.75 -12.96 23.87
N SER A 220 -20.01 -12.11 23.16
CA SER A 220 -19.86 -10.70 23.52
C SER A 220 -20.50 -9.80 22.46
N ASP A 221 -21.32 -8.84 22.89
CA ASP A 221 -21.96 -7.81 22.07
C ASP A 221 -20.97 -6.92 21.28
N SER A 222 -19.66 -7.09 21.49
CA SER A 222 -18.57 -6.39 20.82
C SER A 222 -18.46 -6.77 19.34
N ARG A 223 -18.39 -5.77 18.47
CA ARG A 223 -18.15 -5.92 17.02
C ARG A 223 -16.66 -6.10 16.77
N LEU A 224 -16.28 -7.03 15.89
CA LEU A 224 -14.88 -7.27 15.52
C LEU A 224 -14.55 -6.63 14.17
N VAL A 225 -13.49 -5.82 14.13
CA VAL A 225 -12.91 -5.26 12.90
C VAL A 225 -11.49 -5.81 12.73
N PHE A 226 -11.29 -6.54 11.64
CA PHE A 226 -9.98 -7.06 11.28
C PHE A 226 -9.28 -6.10 10.33
N MET A 227 -8.03 -5.77 10.65
CA MET A 227 -7.07 -5.26 9.71
C MET A 227 -6.23 -6.45 9.26
N SER A 228 -6.66 -7.09 8.16
CA SER A 228 -5.77 -8.03 7.49
C SER A 228 -4.70 -7.22 6.76
N PRO A 229 -3.43 -7.65 6.80
CA PRO A 229 -2.45 -7.14 5.87
C PRO A 229 -2.96 -7.35 4.43
N PRO A 230 -2.60 -6.48 3.47
CA PRO A 230 -3.09 -6.58 2.10
C PRO A 230 -2.81 -7.97 1.53
N ASP A 231 -3.86 -8.61 1.01
CA ASP A 231 -3.76 -9.90 0.34
C ASP A 231 -2.54 -9.91 -0.62
N PRO A 232 -1.61 -10.88 -0.49
CA PRO A 232 -0.50 -11.07 -1.42
C PRO A 232 -0.90 -10.91 -2.89
N LYS A 233 -2.08 -11.40 -3.28
CA LYS A 233 -2.63 -11.26 -4.64
C LYS A 233 -2.90 -9.81 -5.00
N LEU A 234 -3.50 -9.05 -4.09
CA LEU A 234 -3.83 -7.65 -4.33
C LEU A 234 -2.55 -6.81 -4.41
N ALA A 235 -1.56 -7.06 -3.54
CA ALA A 235 -0.27 -6.38 -3.57
C ALA A 235 0.47 -6.69 -4.88
N ALA A 236 0.52 -7.97 -5.26
CA ALA A 236 1.10 -8.43 -6.51
C ALA A 236 0.41 -7.81 -7.74
N SER A 237 -0.92 -7.81 -7.76
CA SER A 237 -1.73 -7.20 -8.83
C SER A 237 -1.49 -5.69 -8.93
N ALA A 238 -1.41 -4.98 -7.80
CA ALA A 238 -1.14 -3.54 -7.78
C ALA A 238 0.30 -3.23 -8.25
N ALA A 239 1.28 -4.02 -7.81
CA ALA A 239 2.67 -3.89 -8.26
C ALA A 239 2.77 -4.09 -9.76
N ALA A 240 2.18 -5.18 -10.28
CA ALA A 240 2.19 -5.48 -11.69
C ALA A 240 1.42 -4.44 -12.52
N ALA A 241 0.37 -3.82 -11.99
CA ALA A 241 -0.32 -2.71 -12.65
C ALA A 241 0.58 -1.47 -12.78
N VAL A 242 1.34 -1.11 -11.74
CA VAL A 242 2.34 -0.04 -11.82
C VAL A 242 3.39 -0.35 -12.88
N VAL A 243 3.91 -1.58 -12.88
CA VAL A 243 4.91 -2.02 -13.88
C VAL A 243 4.33 -2.01 -15.30
N ALA A 244 3.10 -2.46 -15.48
CA ALA A 244 2.42 -2.41 -16.77
C ALA A 244 2.27 -0.97 -17.28
N ASP A 245 1.88 -0.03 -16.42
CA ASP A 245 1.80 1.38 -16.77
C ASP A 245 3.18 1.97 -17.10
N TRP A 246 4.19 1.64 -16.29
CA TRP A 246 5.57 2.05 -16.54
C TRP A 246 6.09 1.60 -17.92
N ILE A 247 5.86 0.33 -18.28
CA ILE A 247 6.25 -0.23 -19.58
C ILE A 247 5.49 0.45 -20.73
N LYS A 248 4.17 0.63 -20.59
CA LYS A 248 3.33 1.27 -21.64
C LYS A 248 3.76 2.69 -21.95
N ASN A 249 4.24 3.43 -20.95
CA ASN A 249 4.69 4.81 -21.12
C ASN A 249 6.14 4.92 -21.65
N LYS A 250 6.85 3.80 -21.87
CA LYS A 250 8.18 3.69 -22.50
C LYS A 250 9.34 4.45 -21.81
N ASP A 251 9.09 5.16 -20.72
CA ASP A 251 10.13 5.76 -19.88
C ASP A 251 10.61 4.73 -18.85
N LEU A 252 11.46 3.79 -19.29
CA LEU A 252 12.01 2.72 -18.45
C LEU A 252 13.08 3.19 -17.45
N THR A 253 13.08 4.46 -17.08
CA THR A 253 13.94 5.03 -16.03
C THR A 253 13.26 5.00 -14.67
N GLU A 254 14.01 5.25 -13.60
CA GLU A 254 13.41 5.44 -12.26
C GLU A 254 12.43 6.62 -12.23
N LYS A 255 12.68 7.69 -13.01
CA LYS A 255 11.78 8.83 -13.13
C LYS A 255 10.43 8.39 -13.71
N GLY A 256 10.45 7.59 -14.78
CA GLY A 256 9.24 7.02 -15.37
C GLY A 256 8.52 6.08 -14.41
N LEU A 257 9.25 5.31 -13.60
CA LEU A 257 8.66 4.44 -12.57
C LEU A 257 7.95 5.28 -11.50
N ARG A 258 8.57 6.37 -11.03
CA ARG A 258 7.95 7.30 -10.07
C ARG A 258 6.70 7.98 -10.65
N ALA A 259 6.71 8.30 -11.93
CA ALA A 259 5.52 8.83 -12.62
C ALA A 259 4.39 7.78 -12.72
N ALA A 260 4.72 6.51 -12.96
CA ALA A 260 3.75 5.41 -12.96
C ALA A 260 3.18 5.17 -11.55
N LEU A 261 4.05 5.20 -10.53
CA LEU A 261 3.64 5.17 -9.13
C LEU A 261 2.69 6.32 -8.81
N SER A 262 3.00 7.56 -9.18
CA SER A 262 2.13 8.71 -8.87
C SER A 262 0.75 8.68 -9.55
N ARG A 263 0.57 7.89 -10.60
CA ARG A 263 -0.74 7.62 -11.22
C ARG A 263 -1.51 6.49 -10.55
N SER A 264 -0.83 5.67 -9.74
CA SER A 264 -1.48 4.61 -8.99
C SER A 264 -2.39 5.22 -7.92
N PRO A 265 -3.66 4.78 -7.81
CA PRO A 265 -4.55 5.21 -6.72
C PRO A 265 -4.04 4.73 -5.35
N TYR A 266 -3.05 3.84 -5.35
CA TYR A 266 -2.41 3.31 -4.15
C TYR A 266 -1.12 4.05 -3.79
N PHE A 267 -0.63 5.06 -4.53
CA PHE A 267 0.65 5.67 -4.17
C PHE A 267 0.48 6.87 -3.24
N ASP A 268 1.17 6.83 -2.10
CA ASP A 268 1.36 7.99 -1.23
C ASP A 268 2.77 8.57 -1.45
N ALA A 269 2.81 9.72 -2.12
CA ALA A 269 4.04 10.42 -2.42
C ALA A 269 4.78 10.89 -1.15
N ALA A 270 4.08 11.21 -0.07
CA ALA A 270 4.70 11.72 1.15
C ALA A 270 5.54 10.64 1.86
N SER A 271 5.08 9.39 1.80
CA SER A 271 5.75 8.23 2.40
C SER A 271 6.51 7.36 1.39
N SER A 272 6.52 7.74 0.10
CA SER A 272 7.07 6.92 -1.01
C SER A 272 6.58 5.46 -0.94
N SER A 273 5.32 5.26 -0.58
CA SER A 273 4.77 3.95 -0.31
C SER A 273 3.54 3.66 -1.16
N LEU A 274 3.26 2.38 -1.37
CA LEU A 274 2.04 1.93 -2.00
C LEU A 274 0.99 1.63 -0.92
N ALA A 275 0.26 2.67 -0.56
CA ALA A 275 -0.93 2.70 0.27
C ALA A 275 -2.00 1.69 -0.21
N MET A 276 -2.02 0.48 0.38
CA MET A 276 -3.08 -0.49 0.08
C MET A 276 -4.29 -0.27 0.98
N SER A 277 -5.48 -0.34 0.38
CA SER A 277 -6.73 -0.22 1.11
C SER A 277 -6.93 -1.37 2.11
N TRP A 278 -7.65 -1.05 3.18
CA TRP A 278 -8.06 -1.99 4.23
C TRP A 278 -8.92 -3.11 3.64
N SER A 279 -8.55 -4.37 3.89
CA SER A 279 -9.49 -5.49 3.68
C SER A 279 -10.34 -5.62 4.93
N VAL A 280 -11.54 -5.06 4.86
CA VAL A 280 -12.49 -5.04 5.97
C VAL A 280 -13.43 -6.22 5.82
N ASP A 281 -13.33 -7.19 6.73
CA ASP A 281 -14.19 -8.37 6.72
C ASP A 281 -15.67 -7.98 6.95
N THR A 282 -16.60 -8.88 6.64
CA THR A 282 -18.05 -8.63 6.47
C THR A 282 -18.72 -7.77 7.57
N ILE A 283 -18.22 -7.80 8.81
CA ILE A 283 -18.74 -6.99 9.93
C ILE A 283 -18.35 -5.51 9.82
N GLY A 284 -17.15 -5.20 9.33
CA GLY A 284 -16.66 -3.83 9.21
C GLY A 284 -17.10 -3.12 7.93
N ARG A 285 -17.45 -3.86 6.85
CA ARG A 285 -18.01 -3.24 5.62
C ARG A 285 -19.31 -2.50 5.90
N LYS A 286 -20.15 -3.01 6.82
CA LYS A 286 -21.35 -2.33 7.29
C LYS A 286 -21.05 -1.08 8.14
N LEU A 287 -19.95 -1.06 8.90
CA LEU A 287 -19.51 0.10 9.71
C LEU A 287 -18.91 1.23 8.87
N LEU A 288 -18.08 0.87 7.89
CA LEU A 288 -17.42 1.86 7.03
C LEU A 288 -18.37 2.43 5.98
N ALA A 289 -19.35 1.65 5.50
CA ALA A 289 -20.43 2.17 4.66
C ALA A 289 -21.30 3.22 5.38
N SER A 290 -21.38 3.20 6.71
CA SER A 290 -22.03 4.25 7.51
C SER A 290 -21.10 5.40 7.93
N ALA A 291 -19.77 5.26 7.74
CA ALA A 291 -18.78 6.26 8.14
C ALA A 291 -18.09 6.96 6.95
N SER A 292 -18.25 6.45 5.72
CA SER A 292 -17.81 7.13 4.51
C SER A 292 -18.88 8.12 4.03
N THR A 293 -19.11 9.19 4.78
CA THR A 293 -19.58 10.43 4.16
C THR A 293 -18.39 11.03 3.44
N SER A 294 -18.17 10.67 2.18
CA SER A 294 -17.38 11.54 1.30
C SER A 294 -18.19 12.83 1.15
N SER A 295 -17.71 13.96 1.69
CA SER A 295 -18.32 15.22 1.32
C SER A 295 -17.86 15.58 -0.08
N SER A 296 -18.80 15.52 -1.01
CA SER A 296 -18.61 16.02 -2.37
C SER A 296 -19.08 17.46 -2.36
N LYS A 297 -18.20 18.39 -2.77
CA LYS A 297 -18.61 19.77 -3.01
C LYS A 297 -19.27 19.87 -4.38
N CYS A 298 -20.52 20.30 -4.42
CA CYS A 298 -21.26 20.54 -5.65
C CYS A 298 -21.42 22.04 -5.87
N THR A 299 -21.19 22.50 -7.10
CA THR A 299 -21.39 23.91 -7.48
C THR A 299 -22.74 24.02 -8.17
N CYS A 300 -23.63 24.86 -7.65
CA CYS A 300 -24.94 25.10 -8.23
C CYS A 300 -24.99 26.50 -8.85
N ALA A 301 -25.54 26.61 -10.06
CA ALA A 301 -25.72 27.88 -10.76
C ALA A 301 -27.22 28.23 -10.80
N SER A 302 -27.55 29.50 -10.54
CA SER A 302 -28.90 30.03 -10.75
C SER A 302 -29.29 29.97 -12.24
N LYS A 303 -30.59 29.92 -12.54
CA LYS A 303 -31.15 29.92 -13.92
C LYS A 303 -30.65 31.10 -14.77
N ASP A 304 -30.28 32.20 -14.12
CA ASP A 304 -29.83 33.43 -14.78
C ASP A 304 -28.30 33.51 -14.89
N GLY A 305 -27.57 32.46 -14.45
CA GLY A 305 -26.11 32.32 -14.58
C GLY A 305 -25.27 33.27 -13.72
N GLN A 306 -25.88 34.18 -12.95
CA GLN A 306 -25.17 35.23 -12.23
C GLN A 306 -24.63 34.83 -10.84
N VAL A 307 -25.14 33.76 -10.23
CA VAL A 307 -24.75 33.37 -8.86
C VAL A 307 -24.34 31.90 -8.82
N THR A 308 -23.18 31.63 -8.24
CA THR A 308 -22.66 30.29 -7.96
C THR A 308 -22.59 30.08 -6.45
N HIS A 309 -23.24 29.02 -5.97
CA HIS A 309 -23.16 28.58 -4.57
C HIS A 309 -22.39 27.26 -4.49
N GLU A 310 -21.56 27.12 -3.46
CA GLU A 310 -20.85 25.88 -3.14
C GLU A 310 -21.62 25.17 -2.04
N ILE A 311 -22.16 23.98 -2.32
CA ILE A 311 -22.95 23.19 -1.38
C ILE A 311 -22.13 21.95 -0.99
N GLU A 312 -22.08 21.64 0.31
CA GLU A 312 -21.41 20.47 0.84
C GLU A 312 -22.43 19.36 1.08
N CYS A 313 -22.42 18.33 0.24
CA CYS A 313 -23.34 17.20 0.37
C CYS A 313 -22.76 16.14 1.32
N LYS A 314 -23.56 15.68 2.28
CA LYS A 314 -23.25 14.49 3.09
C LYS A 314 -23.99 13.29 2.50
N ASP A 315 -23.26 12.20 2.23
CA ASP A 315 -23.70 10.90 1.64
C ASP A 315 -23.53 10.76 0.11
N PRO A 316 -23.36 9.51 -0.43
CA PRO A 316 -22.57 9.24 -1.64
C PRO A 316 -23.13 9.91 -2.92
N PRO A 317 -22.29 10.11 -3.96
CA PRO A 317 -22.60 10.95 -5.13
C PRO A 317 -23.90 10.58 -5.86
N ASP A 318 -24.38 9.35 -5.70
CA ASP A 318 -25.60 8.84 -6.33
C ASP A 318 -26.90 9.18 -5.56
N LYS A 319 -26.81 9.89 -4.43
CA LYS A 319 -27.94 10.22 -3.53
C LYS A 319 -28.08 11.71 -3.21
N CYS A 320 -27.56 12.61 -4.03
CA CYS A 320 -28.02 14.00 -4.03
C CYS A 320 -29.48 14.03 -4.51
N LYS A 321 -30.44 13.74 -3.62
CA LYS A 321 -31.86 13.88 -3.92
C LYS A 321 -32.17 15.37 -4.00
N THR A 322 -32.60 15.79 -5.17
CA THR A 322 -33.26 17.06 -5.43
C THR A 322 -34.47 17.21 -4.51
N THR A 323 -34.31 17.94 -3.40
CA THR A 323 -35.31 18.85 -2.79
C THR A 323 -34.85 19.23 -1.38
N GLU A 324 -34.00 20.25 -1.29
CA GLU A 324 -34.06 21.16 -0.14
C GLU A 324 -34.41 22.52 -0.72
N GLN A 325 -35.63 22.96 -0.40
CA GLN A 325 -36.21 24.19 -0.91
C GLN A 325 -35.74 25.34 -0.02
N GLU A 326 -34.55 25.86 -0.29
CA GLU A 326 -34.26 27.26 0.02
C GLU A 326 -34.68 28.11 -1.19
N THR A 327 -35.44 29.15 -0.89
CA THR A 327 -36.17 30.04 -1.80
C THR A 327 -35.46 30.32 -3.14
N ASP A 328 -36.23 30.10 -4.22
CA ASP A 328 -36.01 30.51 -5.63
C ASP A 328 -34.91 29.87 -6.48
N CYS A 329 -34.25 28.79 -6.07
CA CYS A 329 -33.28 28.08 -6.94
C CYS A 329 -33.58 26.58 -7.16
N SER A 330 -33.59 26.16 -8.43
CA SER A 330 -33.63 24.75 -8.85
C SER A 330 -32.23 24.30 -9.23
N CYS A 331 -31.60 23.44 -8.43
CA CYS A 331 -30.24 22.96 -8.64
C CYS A 331 -30.22 21.59 -9.34
N GLU A 332 -29.48 21.46 -10.45
CA GLU A 332 -29.18 20.18 -11.12
C GLU A 332 -27.73 19.77 -10.85
N CYS A 333 -27.53 18.67 -10.11
CA CYS A 333 -26.20 18.10 -9.90
C CYS A 333 -25.83 17.18 -11.08
N LYS A 334 -24.73 17.47 -11.80
CA LYS A 334 -24.15 16.56 -12.79
C LYS A 334 -22.95 15.82 -12.19
N SER A 335 -23.01 14.49 -12.19
CA SER A 335 -21.82 13.65 -11.94
C SER A 335 -20.77 13.96 -13.00
N LYS A 336 -19.54 14.27 -12.59
CA LYS A 336 -18.37 14.18 -13.47
C LYS A 336 -17.87 12.74 -13.53
#